data_AF-A0A6M3LE97-F1
#
_entry.id   AF-A0A6M3LE97-F1
#
_cell.length_a   1.000
_cell.length_b   1.000
_cell.length_c   1.000
_cell.angle_alpha   90.00
_cell.angle_beta   90.00
_cell.angle_gamma   90.00
#
_symmetry.space_group_name_H-M   'P 1'
#
loop_
_entity.id
_entity.type
_entity.pdbx_description
1 polymer ?
#
loop_
_entity_poly.entity_id
_entity_poly.type
_entity_poly.pdbx_seq_one_letter_code
_entity_poly.pdbx_strand_id
1 'polypeptide(L)'
;MKIKLTKLIGNSTLEVESDKQDIKSALAEVLLFTQPDICGKCGSDKIEFITNKAVTDEGTFIYVKRRCLNEICKATSTMGEYKGGGQFWKAWEIYQPNADTPQTNPASQPYPPSQTQQYEPPMENNH
;
A
#
# COMPACT_ATOMS: atom_id res chain seq x y z
N MET A 1 -22.29 2.65 4.36
CA MET A 1 -22.30 1.44 5.23
C MET A 1 -21.09 1.52 6.13
N LYS A 2 -21.02 0.74 7.22
CA LYS A 2 -19.87 0.74 8.12
C LYS A 2 -19.17 -0.61 8.04
N ILE A 3 -17.93 -0.65 7.55
CA ILE A 3 -17.08 -1.85 7.61
C ILE A 3 -16.03 -1.60 8.68
N LYS A 4 -16.04 -2.42 9.73
CA LYS A 4 -15.04 -2.43 10.78
C LYS A 4 -14.10 -3.60 10.55
N LEU A 5 -12.80 -3.32 10.46
CA LEU A 5 -11.75 -4.32 10.49
C LEU A 5 -11.04 -4.25 11.84
N THR A 6 -10.99 -5.38 12.51
CA THR A 6 -10.18 -5.57 13.71
C THR A 6 -9.09 -6.58 13.38
N LYS A 7 -7.83 -6.15 13.48
CA LYS A 7 -6.67 -7.00 13.22
C LYS A 7 -5.69 -6.93 14.40
N LEU A 8 -5.21 -8.08 14.85
CA LEU A 8 -4.11 -8.16 15.80
C LEU A 8 -2.78 -7.90 15.07
N ILE A 9 -1.96 -7.01 15.62
CA ILE A 9 -0.60 -6.73 15.15
C ILE A 9 0.33 -6.84 16.36
N GLY A 10 1.06 -7.96 16.45
CA GLY A 10 1.81 -8.31 17.65
C GLY A 10 0.89 -8.43 18.87
N ASN A 11 1.10 -7.57 19.88
CA ASN A 11 0.29 -7.50 21.10
C ASN A 11 -0.77 -6.39 21.08
N SER A 12 -0.92 -5.68 19.95
CA SER A 12 -1.84 -4.55 19.80
C SER A 12 -3.00 -4.91 18.86
N THR A 13 -4.11 -4.20 19.00
CA THR A 13 -5.27 -4.30 18.09
C THR A 13 -5.36 -3.06 17.22
N LEU A 14 -5.33 -3.24 15.90
CA LEU A 14 -5.68 -2.22 14.93
C LEU A 14 -7.17 -2.31 14.62
N GLU A 15 -7.89 -1.22 14.85
CA GLU A 15 -9.28 -1.05 14.42
C GLU A 15 -9.35 0.00 13.31
N VAL A 16 -9.85 -0.38 12.14
CA VAL A 16 -10.10 0.53 11.02
C VAL A 16 -11.58 0.51 10.69
N GLU A 17 -12.19 1.69 10.63
CA GLU A 17 -13.58 1.87 10.23
C GLU A 17 -13.64 2.65 8.92
N SER A 18 -14.31 2.10 7.91
CA SER A 18 -14.60 2.79 6.66
C SER A 18 -16.10 3.14 6.59
N ASP A 19 -16.39 4.42 6.35
CA ASP A 19 -17.74 4.98 6.23
C ASP A 19 -18.22 5.10 4.76
N LYS A 20 -17.56 4.43 3.80
CA LYS A 20 -17.93 4.52 2.38
C LYS A 20 -19.35 3.96 2.13
N GLN A 21 -20.02 4.51 1.11
CA GLN A 21 -21.37 4.08 0.75
C GLN A 21 -21.40 2.73 0.02
N ASP A 22 -20.40 2.44 -0.81
CA ASP A 22 -20.31 1.19 -1.55
C ASP A 22 -19.31 0.20 -0.90
N ILE A 23 -19.68 -1.08 -0.93
CA ILE A 23 -18.95 -2.16 -0.27
C ILE A 23 -17.56 -2.40 -0.90
N LYS A 24 -17.41 -2.17 -2.20
CA LYS A 24 -16.15 -2.46 -2.92
C LYS A 24 -15.07 -1.44 -2.54
N SER A 25 -15.42 -0.16 -2.47
CA SER A 25 -14.50 0.89 -2.03
C SER A 25 -14.16 0.77 -0.55
N ALA A 26 -15.15 0.49 0.30
CA ALA A 26 -14.93 0.25 1.72
C ALA A 26 -13.96 -0.94 1.94
N LEU A 27 -14.17 -2.04 1.21
CA LEU A 27 -13.31 -3.21 1.29
C LEU A 27 -11.90 -2.93 0.76
N ALA A 28 -11.75 -2.18 -0.32
CA ALA A 28 -10.43 -1.82 -0.87
C ALA A 28 -9.60 -0.97 0.11
N GLU A 29 -10.23 0.00 0.79
CA GLU A 29 -9.61 0.83 1.82
C GLU A 29 -9.15 0.00 3.02
N VAL A 30 -9.98 -0.96 3.43
CA VAL A 30 -9.73 -1.83 4.57
C VAL A 30 -8.70 -2.94 4.26
N LEU A 31 -8.70 -3.50 3.04
CA LEU A 31 -7.79 -4.56 2.59
C LEU A 31 -6.33 -4.10 2.55
N LEU A 32 -6.06 -2.79 2.45
CA LEU A 32 -4.70 -2.27 2.57
C LEU A 32 -4.05 -2.70 3.90
N PHE A 33 -4.84 -2.95 4.94
CA PHE A 33 -4.40 -3.33 6.28
C PHE A 33 -4.39 -4.84 6.55
N THR A 34 -4.83 -5.68 5.60
CA THR A 34 -4.90 -7.14 5.78
C THR A 34 -3.62 -7.88 5.39
N GLN A 35 -2.54 -7.15 5.10
CA GLN A 35 -1.26 -7.77 4.72
C GLN A 35 -0.81 -8.79 5.78
N PRO A 36 -0.44 -10.02 5.41
CA PRO A 36 -0.04 -11.04 6.38
C PRO A 36 1.21 -10.58 7.12
N ASP A 37 1.33 -10.91 8.40
CA ASP A 37 2.49 -10.57 9.25
C ASP A 37 3.68 -11.52 8.98
N ILE A 38 3.91 -11.83 7.70
CA ILE A 38 4.95 -12.70 7.17
C ILE A 38 5.82 -11.92 6.19
N CYS A 39 7.13 -12.18 6.20
CA CYS A 39 8.05 -11.61 5.24
C CYS A 39 7.82 -12.20 3.85
N GLY A 40 7.47 -11.36 2.88
CA GLY A 40 7.28 -11.79 1.49
C GLY A 40 8.57 -12.18 0.76
N LYS A 41 9.74 -12.06 1.40
CA LYS A 41 11.04 -12.49 0.83
C LYS A 41 11.52 -13.83 1.35
N CYS A 42 11.39 -14.09 2.65
CA CYS A 42 11.92 -15.31 3.27
C CYS A 42 10.89 -16.13 4.05
N GLY A 43 9.62 -15.70 4.11
CA GLY A 43 8.56 -16.42 4.83
C GLY A 43 8.64 -16.33 6.35
N SER A 44 9.58 -15.58 6.92
CA SER A 44 9.69 -15.39 8.37
C SER A 44 8.49 -14.63 8.94
N ASP A 45 7.97 -15.09 10.06
CA ASP A 45 6.92 -14.44 10.87
C ASP A 45 7.49 -13.43 11.89
N LYS A 46 8.81 -13.47 12.13
CA LYS A 46 9.53 -12.50 12.96
C LYS A 46 9.59 -11.13 12.29
N ILE A 47 8.54 -10.34 12.45
CA ILE A 47 8.40 -8.99 11.88
C ILE A 47 8.34 -7.95 12.99
N GLU A 48 9.20 -6.94 12.88
CA GLU A 48 9.14 -5.72 13.68
C GLU A 48 8.38 -4.63 12.91
N PHE A 49 7.53 -3.89 13.62
CA PHE A 49 6.82 -2.72 13.09
C PHE A 49 7.41 -1.46 13.72
N ILE A 50 7.81 -0.51 12.88
CA ILE A 50 8.41 0.77 13.26
C ILE A 50 7.54 1.86 12.66
N THR A 51 6.98 2.73 13.51
CA THR A 51 6.17 3.87 13.05
C THR A 51 6.97 5.15 13.17
N ASN A 52 6.99 5.94 12.09
CA ASN A 52 7.62 7.25 12.03
C ASN A 52 6.58 8.30 11.66
N LYS A 53 6.68 9.48 12.28
CA LYS A 53 5.86 10.65 11.97
C LYS A 53 6.77 11.73 11.41
N ALA A 54 6.44 12.25 10.23
CA ALA A 54 7.12 13.40 9.63
C ALA A 54 6.17 14.59 9.62
N VAL A 55 6.60 15.72 10.16
CA VAL A 55 5.87 16.99 10.10
C VAL A 55 6.60 17.87 9.09
N THR A 56 5.89 18.31 8.06
CA THR A 56 6.39 19.21 7.01
C THR A 56 5.43 20.39 6.86
N ASP A 57 5.84 21.40 6.09
CA ASP A 57 4.99 22.56 5.77
C ASP A 57 3.71 22.17 5.00
N GLU A 58 3.71 20.99 4.36
CA GLU A 58 2.60 20.43 3.60
C GLU A 58 1.63 19.61 4.48
N GLY A 59 2.02 19.29 5.74
CA GLY A 59 1.18 18.54 6.66
C GLY A 59 1.93 17.54 7.54
N THR A 60 1.17 16.65 8.18
CA THR A 60 1.69 15.54 8.98
C THR A 60 1.53 14.23 8.23
N PHE A 61 2.62 13.52 8.03
CA PHE A 61 2.64 12.22 7.35
C PHE A 61 3.06 11.11 8.31
N ILE A 62 2.33 10.01 8.32
CA ILE A 62 2.65 8.82 9.10
C ILE A 62 3.19 7.74 8.17
N TYR A 63 4.29 7.13 8.57
CA TYR A 63 4.92 6.02 7.87
C TYR A 63 5.00 4.81 8.79
N VAL A 64 4.60 3.65 8.29
CA VAL A 64 4.72 2.37 9.00
C VAL A 64 5.71 1.50 8.23
N LYS A 65 6.85 1.19 8.84
CA LYS A 65 7.86 0.30 8.29
C LYS A 65 7.78 -1.06 8.96
N ARG A 66 7.70 -2.11 8.15
CA ARG A 66 7.89 -3.50 8.56
C ARG A 66 9.32 -3.91 8.29
N ARG A 67 9.97 -4.53 9.26
CA ARG A 67 11.31 -5.09 9.15
C ARG A 67 11.28 -6.57 9.48
N CYS A 68 11.83 -7.38 8.58
CA CYS A 68 12.06 -8.79 8.85
C CYS A 68 13.26 -8.93 9.80
N LEU A 69 13.06 -9.56 10.96
CA LEU A 69 14.10 -9.80 11.97
C LEU A 69 14.92 -11.06 11.69
N ASN A 70 14.63 -11.79 10.61
CA ASN A 70 15.55 -12.82 10.12
C ASN A 70 16.88 -12.17 9.71
N GLU A 71 17.97 -12.57 10.36
CA GLU A 71 19.30 -11.97 10.22
C GLU A 71 19.89 -12.02 8.81
N ILE A 72 19.49 -13.00 8.01
CA ILE A 72 19.94 -13.18 6.62
C ILE A 72 19.10 -12.30 5.69
N CYS A 73 17.78 -12.29 5.88
CA CYS A 73 16.85 -11.60 4.99
C CYS A 73 16.90 -10.08 5.18
N LYS A 74 16.66 -9.61 6.41
CA LYS A 74 16.58 -8.19 6.79
C LYS A 74 15.73 -7.31 5.86
N ALA A 75 14.82 -7.91 5.09
CA ALA A 75 13.97 -7.19 4.15
C ALA A 75 13.06 -6.21 4.89
N THR A 76 12.65 -5.15 4.20
CA THR A 76 11.74 -4.14 4.71
C THR A 76 10.58 -3.90 3.75
N SER A 77 9.44 -3.49 4.28
CA SER A 77 8.26 -3.07 3.51
C SER A 77 7.68 -1.84 4.20
N THR A 78 7.26 -0.82 3.46
CA THR A 78 6.84 0.46 4.05
C THR A 78 5.48 0.87 3.53
N MET A 79 4.61 1.28 4.45
CA MET A 79 3.36 1.94 4.18
C MET A 79 3.48 3.42 4.52
N GLY A 80 2.85 4.26 3.71
CA GLY A 80 2.85 5.70 3.91
C GLY A 80 1.82 6.37 3.01
N GLU A 81 1.91 7.70 2.96
CA GLU A 81 0.98 8.55 2.23
C GLU A 81 1.70 9.30 1.09
N TYR A 82 1.02 9.48 -0.04
CA TYR A 82 1.49 10.35 -1.10
C TYR A 82 1.19 11.81 -0.77
N LYS A 83 2.03 12.74 -1.25
CA LYS A 83 1.81 14.18 -1.11
C LYS A 83 0.44 14.65 -1.65
N GLY A 84 -0.04 14.01 -2.72
CA GLY A 84 -1.34 14.29 -3.34
C GLY A 84 -2.54 13.61 -2.65
N GLY A 85 -2.32 12.95 -1.51
CA GLY A 85 -3.30 12.10 -0.86
C GLY A 85 -3.28 10.65 -1.36
N GLY A 86 -3.87 9.75 -0.57
CA GLY A 86 -3.86 8.31 -0.80
C GLY A 86 -2.69 7.60 -0.13
N GLN A 87 -2.92 6.34 0.23
CA GLN A 87 -1.94 5.49 0.92
C GLN A 87 -1.29 4.51 -0.06
N PHE A 88 -0.06 4.10 0.22
CA PHE A 88 0.63 3.05 -0.51
C PHE A 88 1.19 2.00 0.43
N TRP A 89 1.37 0.79 -0.09
CA TRP A 89 2.11 -0.28 0.57
C TRP A 89 3.23 -0.77 -0.35
N LYS A 90 4.48 -0.48 -0.02
CA LYS A 90 5.63 -0.97 -0.80
C LYS A 90 5.82 -2.46 -0.60
N ALA A 91 6.11 -3.17 -1.69
CA ALA A 91 6.55 -4.56 -1.63
C ALA A 91 7.81 -4.71 -0.76
N TRP A 92 8.07 -5.93 -0.31
CA TRP A 92 9.28 -6.22 0.44
C TRP A 92 10.54 -6.00 -0.41
N GLU A 93 11.54 -5.34 0.15
CA GLU A 93 12.83 -5.05 -0.48
C GLU A 93 13.98 -5.36 0.47
N ILE A 94 15.10 -5.88 -0.04
CA ILE A 94 16.33 -6.07 0.73
C ILE A 94 17.20 -4.86 0.44
N TYR A 95 17.57 -4.12 1.48
CA TYR A 95 18.49 -2.99 1.32
C TYR A 95 19.86 -3.51 0.90
N GLN A 96 20.26 -3.21 -0.34
CA GLN A 96 21.61 -3.46 -0.85
C GLN A 96 22.32 -2.11 -1.00
N PRO A 97 23.31 -1.78 -0.15
CA PRO A 97 23.98 -0.48 -0.18
C PRO A 97 24.79 -0.21 -1.45
N ASN A 98 25.04 -1.24 -2.29
CA ASN A 98 25.83 -1.15 -3.52
C ASN A 98 25.09 -1.67 -4.76
N ALA A 99 23.76 -1.79 -4.72
CA ALA A 99 23.05 -1.95 -5.98
C ALA A 99 23.09 -0.58 -6.67
N ASP A 100 23.78 -0.49 -7.81
CA ASP A 100 23.57 0.58 -8.78
C ASP A 100 22.10 0.54 -9.23
N THR A 101 21.19 1.02 -8.39
CA THR A 101 19.81 1.24 -8.77
C THR A 101 19.81 2.47 -9.66
N PRO A 102 19.39 2.35 -10.94
CA PRO A 102 19.01 3.53 -11.69
C PRO A 102 17.98 4.25 -10.84
N GLN A 103 18.31 5.47 -10.45
CA GLN A 103 17.41 6.38 -9.78
C GLN A 103 16.26 6.64 -10.75
N THR A 104 15.20 5.81 -10.71
CA THR A 104 13.96 6.10 -11.43
C THR A 104 13.39 7.31 -10.75
N ASN A 105 13.68 8.47 -11.33
CA ASN A 105 12.95 9.68 -11.09
C ASN A 105 11.44 9.34 -11.15
N PRO A 106 10.63 9.75 -10.17
CA PRO A 106 9.18 9.55 -10.20
C PRO A 106 8.47 10.18 -11.41
N ALA A 107 9.20 10.91 -12.26
CA ALA A 107 8.70 11.53 -13.48
C ALA A 107 8.62 10.58 -14.70
N SER A 108 9.01 9.30 -14.59
CA SER A 108 9.06 8.39 -15.74
C SER A 108 8.65 6.96 -15.41
N GLN A 109 7.50 6.77 -14.76
CA GLN A 109 6.78 5.50 -14.88
C GLN A 109 5.91 5.61 -16.13
N PRO A 110 6.12 4.78 -17.18
CA PRO A 110 5.14 4.71 -18.26
C PRO A 110 3.81 4.27 -17.65
N TYR A 111 2.79 5.10 -17.81
CA TYR A 111 1.42 4.70 -17.52
C TYR A 111 1.17 3.34 -18.20
N PRO A 112 0.54 2.36 -17.52
CA PRO A 112 0.04 1.19 -18.22
C PRO A 112 -0.83 1.68 -19.38
N PRO A 113 -0.71 1.07 -20.58
CA PRO A 113 -1.41 1.58 -21.75
C PRO A 113 -2.89 1.70 -21.44
N SER A 114 -3.41 2.91 -21.62
CA SER A 114 -4.84 3.20 -21.55
C SER A 114 -5.54 2.20 -22.45
N GLN A 115 -6.28 1.25 -21.87
CA GLN A 115 -7.25 0.51 -22.64
C GLN A 115 -8.32 1.53 -23.02
N THR A 116 -8.23 2.04 -24.24
CA THR A 116 -9.32 2.73 -24.91
C THR A 116 -10.49 1.75 -24.93
N GLN A 117 -11.41 1.90 -23.98
CA GLN A 117 -12.75 1.35 -24.16
C GLN A 117 -13.34 2.06 -25.38
N GLN A 118 -13.37 1.36 -26.50
CA GLN A 118 -14.18 1.77 -27.64
C GLN A 118 -15.63 1.79 -27.16
N TYR A 119 -16.13 3.00 -26.90
CA TYR A 119 -17.55 3.24 -26.72
C TYR A 119 -18.19 2.99 -28.09
N GLU A 120 -18.85 1.86 -28.27
CA GLU A 120 -19.78 1.67 -29.37
C GLU A 120 -21.03 2.52 -29.06
N PRO A 121 -21.40 3.49 -29.91
CA PRO A 121 -22.65 4.20 -29.71
C PRO A 121 -23.84 3.26 -29.91
N PRO A 122 -24.95 3.45 -29.17
CA PRO A 122 -26.14 2.62 -29.34
C PRO A 122 -26.68 2.80 -30.76
N MET A 123 -26.94 1.67 -31.44
CA MET A 123 -27.56 1.67 -32.76
C MET A 123 -28.95 2.31 -32.69
N GLU A 124 -29.13 3.44 -33.37
CA GLU A 124 -30.43 4.02 -33.65
C GLU A 124 -31.23 3.07 -34.55
N ASN A 125 -32.36 2.59 -34.03
CA ASN A 125 -33.38 1.87 -34.79
C ASN A 125 -33.84 2.73 -35.97
N ASN A 126 -33.76 2.17 -37.18
CA ASN A 126 -34.47 2.70 -38.34
C ASN A 126 -35.24 1.57 -39.04
N HIS A 127 -36.57 1.76 -39.04
CA HIS A 127 -37.66 1.05 -39.73
C HIS A 127 -38.28 -0.15 -38.99
#